data_AF-A0A3N4K1W2-F1
#
_entry.id   AF-A0A3N4K1W2-F1
#
_cell.length_a   1.000
_cell.length_b   1.000
_cell.length_c   1.000
_cell.angle_alpha   90.00
_cell.angle_beta   90.00
_cell.angle_gamma   90.00
#
_symmetry.space_group_name_H-M   'P 1'
#
loop_
_entity.id
_entity.type
_entity.pdbx_description
1 polymer ?
#
loop_
_entity_poly.entity_id
_entity_poly.type
_entity_poly.pdbx_seq_one_letter_code
_entity_poly.pdbx_strand_id
1 'polypeptide(L)'
;MSSADRSAWRNTFIYDSNNRDTVLGGLWATPGITNTNLYSMLEIFCLFSNTFELHDEDGQLVEKDEAQLQPGNYYIVTKGTITLTNEVPLLRTISLQSGTRTASFRDEVRERDGACVFTGHRSGRWKGLQAAHIFPLAYEGYWKDNGYGRWITLPPTNDSDGLINSVQNGILLDSTMHGFFDSYDLTINPDRTPFNHNIAGRLHQSFLDNPLRPVDQLLRWHFRQAVLTNMKGAGEPCFETDFPPGSDMMGEITSGPKAGERMEFELFSRFNAAGGLHIVKST
;
A
#
# COMPACT_ATOMS: atom_id res chain seq x y z
N MET A 1 -17.68 -15.57 -7.91
CA MET A 1 -16.29 -15.86 -8.31
C MET A 1 -15.55 -14.53 -8.40
N SER A 2 -14.74 -14.22 -7.40
CA SER A 2 -13.44 -13.57 -7.56
C SER A 2 -12.57 -14.22 -6.46
N SER A 3 -11.44 -14.82 -6.80
CA SER A 3 -10.22 -14.08 -7.08
C SER A 3 -9.41 -14.81 -8.15
N ALA A 4 -9.23 -14.16 -9.31
CA ALA A 4 -7.92 -14.23 -9.92
C ALA A 4 -6.94 -13.54 -8.95
N ASP A 5 -5.72 -14.04 -8.86
CA ASP A 5 -4.63 -13.32 -8.20
C ASP A 5 -4.30 -12.03 -8.97
N ARG A 6 -3.39 -11.21 -8.43
CA ARG A 6 -2.99 -9.94 -9.05
C ARG A 6 -2.29 -10.13 -10.40
N SER A 7 -1.90 -11.35 -10.79
CA SER A 7 -1.20 -11.58 -12.06
C SER A 7 -2.06 -11.28 -13.29
N ALA A 8 -3.39 -11.38 -13.18
CA ALA A 8 -4.31 -11.12 -14.28
C ALA A 8 -4.22 -9.70 -14.87
N TRP A 9 -3.71 -8.74 -14.10
CA TRP A 9 -3.59 -7.33 -14.50
C TRP A 9 -2.17 -6.94 -14.89
N ARG A 10 -1.23 -7.87 -15.02
CA ARG A 10 0.18 -7.56 -15.31
C ARG A 10 0.45 -7.53 -16.82
N ASN A 11 1.35 -6.66 -17.23
CA ASN A 11 1.89 -6.62 -18.60
C ASN A 11 3.44 -6.69 -18.62
N THR A 12 4.06 -6.74 -17.45
CA THR A 12 5.49 -6.93 -17.25
C THR A 12 5.71 -8.12 -16.34
N PHE A 13 6.52 -9.08 -16.77
CA PHE A 13 6.76 -10.34 -16.06
C PHE A 13 8.26 -10.54 -15.81
N ILE A 14 8.60 -11.11 -14.66
CA ILE A 14 9.96 -11.23 -14.16
C ILE A 14 10.28 -12.70 -13.95
N TYR A 15 11.42 -13.14 -14.48
CA TYR A 15 11.87 -14.53 -14.45
C TYR A 15 13.31 -14.65 -13.94
N ASP A 16 13.68 -15.84 -13.50
CA ASP A 16 15.08 -16.25 -13.41
C ASP A 16 15.57 -16.57 -14.84
N SER A 17 16.74 -16.06 -15.24
CA SER A 17 17.30 -16.39 -16.56
C SER A 17 17.58 -17.88 -16.75
N ASN A 18 17.80 -18.62 -15.65
CA ASN A 18 18.01 -20.07 -15.63
C ASN A 18 16.69 -20.87 -15.59
N ASN A 19 15.56 -20.23 -15.27
CA ASN A 19 14.24 -20.85 -15.23
C ASN A 19 13.19 -19.86 -15.75
N ARG A 20 12.99 -19.88 -17.07
CA ARG A 20 12.07 -18.99 -17.78
C ARG A 20 10.61 -19.44 -17.72
N ASP A 21 10.34 -20.63 -17.20
CA ASP A 21 8.98 -21.19 -17.13
C ASP A 21 8.23 -20.76 -15.86
N THR A 22 8.97 -20.23 -14.87
CA THR A 22 8.41 -19.83 -13.58
C THR A 22 8.50 -18.32 -13.38
N VAL A 23 7.35 -17.66 -13.34
CA VAL A 23 7.25 -16.23 -13.02
C VAL A 23 7.63 -16.01 -11.55
N LEU A 24 8.69 -15.23 -11.31
CA LEU A 24 9.10 -14.79 -9.98
C LEU A 24 8.22 -13.64 -9.47
N GLY A 25 7.72 -12.83 -10.39
CA GLY A 25 6.84 -11.72 -10.10
C GLY A 25 6.47 -10.91 -11.34
N GLY A 26 5.78 -9.80 -11.15
CA GLY A 26 5.48 -8.89 -12.25
C GLY A 26 4.67 -7.69 -11.82
N LEU A 27 4.41 -6.79 -12.75
CA LEU A 27 3.67 -5.56 -12.49
C LEU A 27 2.96 -5.09 -13.75
N TRP A 28 2.14 -4.07 -13.61
CA TRP A 28 1.70 -3.26 -14.74
C TRP A 28 2.67 -2.09 -14.88
N ALA A 29 3.36 -1.99 -16.02
CA ALA A 29 4.22 -0.87 -16.37
C ALA A 29 3.38 0.39 -16.66
N THR A 30 2.97 1.07 -15.60
CA THR A 30 2.35 2.39 -15.68
C THR A 30 3.41 3.41 -16.12
N PRO A 31 3.05 4.40 -16.96
CA PRO A 31 4.01 5.45 -17.27
C PRO A 31 4.42 6.16 -15.98
N GLY A 32 5.69 6.52 -15.86
CA GLY A 32 6.30 7.02 -14.62
C GLY A 32 7.12 5.99 -13.85
N ILE A 33 6.83 4.69 -13.99
CA ILE A 33 7.69 3.65 -13.43
C ILE A 33 8.95 3.53 -14.28
N THR A 34 10.12 3.74 -13.69
CA THR A 34 11.42 3.66 -14.37
C THR A 34 12.11 2.32 -14.19
N ASN A 35 13.15 2.04 -14.98
CA ASN A 35 14.00 0.87 -14.80
C ASN A 35 14.59 0.83 -13.39
N THR A 36 15.07 1.96 -12.87
CA THR A 36 15.56 2.09 -11.49
C THR A 36 14.49 1.71 -10.47
N ASN A 37 13.22 2.07 -10.69
CA ASN A 37 12.13 1.63 -9.82
C ASN A 37 12.00 0.10 -9.82
N LEU A 38 12.04 -0.53 -11.00
CA LEU A 38 11.98 -1.99 -11.10
C LEU A 38 13.12 -2.65 -10.32
N TYR A 39 14.37 -2.18 -10.46
CA TYR A 39 15.50 -2.69 -9.67
C TYR A 39 15.22 -2.62 -8.15
N SER A 40 14.74 -1.48 -7.64
CA SER A 40 14.40 -1.33 -6.22
C SER A 40 13.22 -2.21 -5.78
N MET A 41 12.24 -2.44 -6.66
CA MET A 41 11.11 -3.33 -6.38
C MET A 41 11.56 -4.80 -6.32
N LEU A 42 12.48 -5.23 -7.20
CA LEU A 42 13.05 -6.58 -7.17
C LEU A 42 13.75 -6.86 -5.84
N GLU A 43 14.54 -5.92 -5.34
CA GLU A 43 15.25 -6.03 -4.05
C GLU A 43 14.30 -6.15 -2.84
N ILE A 44 13.01 -5.84 -2.98
CA ILE A 44 12.03 -6.01 -1.91
C ILE A 44 11.63 -7.48 -1.74
N PHE A 45 11.41 -8.19 -2.85
CA PHE A 45 10.81 -9.53 -2.82
C PHE A 45 11.73 -10.65 -3.29
N CYS A 46 12.84 -10.34 -3.98
CA CYS A 46 13.90 -11.27 -4.33
C CYS A 46 15.09 -11.12 -3.38
N LEU A 47 15.56 -12.25 -2.85
CA LEU A 47 16.78 -12.38 -2.07
C LEU A 47 17.88 -12.92 -2.97
N PHE A 48 18.91 -12.12 -3.20
CA PHE A 48 20.04 -12.46 -4.06
C PHE A 48 21.25 -12.84 -3.22
N SER A 49 21.92 -13.94 -3.57
CA SER A 49 23.21 -14.30 -2.95
C SER A 49 24.42 -13.59 -3.59
N ASN A 50 24.19 -12.79 -4.63
CA ASN A 50 25.18 -12.02 -5.36
C ASN A 50 24.52 -10.81 -6.04
N THR A 51 25.28 -9.94 -6.71
CA THR A 51 24.71 -8.90 -7.58
C THR A 51 23.93 -9.52 -8.73
N PHE A 52 23.00 -8.76 -9.29
CA PHE A 52 22.19 -9.18 -10.43
C PHE A 52 22.15 -8.09 -11.51
N GLU A 53 21.94 -8.54 -12.74
CA GLU A 53 21.64 -7.73 -13.91
C GLU A 53 20.21 -8.07 -14.37
N LEU A 54 19.55 -7.11 -15.01
CA LEU A 54 18.24 -7.32 -15.61
C LEU A 54 18.38 -7.28 -17.13
N HIS A 55 17.85 -8.28 -17.82
CA HIS A 55 17.83 -8.35 -19.27
C HIS A 55 16.39 -8.37 -19.78
N ASP A 56 16.16 -7.79 -20.95
CA ASP A 56 14.86 -7.86 -21.63
C ASP A 56 14.69 -9.17 -22.42
N GLU A 57 13.59 -9.25 -23.18
CA GLU A 57 13.23 -10.40 -24.02
C GLU A 57 14.26 -10.71 -25.11
N ASP A 58 14.93 -9.67 -25.64
CA ASP A 58 15.98 -9.80 -26.65
C ASP A 58 17.35 -10.10 -26.03
N GLY A 59 17.42 -10.20 -24.69
CA GLY A 59 18.65 -10.43 -23.94
C GLY A 59 19.52 -9.18 -23.79
N GLN A 60 19.00 -7.99 -24.08
CA GLN A 60 19.72 -6.73 -23.90
C GLN A 60 19.73 -6.33 -22.43
N LEU A 61 20.83 -5.75 -21.99
CA LEU A 61 20.95 -5.23 -20.63
C LEU A 61 19.99 -4.05 -20.43
N VAL A 62 19.17 -4.15 -19.39
CA VAL A 62 18.28 -3.07 -18.95
C VAL A 62 19.03 -2.26 -17.91
N GLU A 63 19.54 -1.10 -18.32
CA GLU A 63 20.31 -0.21 -17.47
C GLU A 63 19.50 0.23 -16.24
N LYS A 64 20.20 0.39 -15.09
CA LYS A 64 19.59 0.94 -13.87
C LYS A 64 19.54 2.45 -13.98
N ASP A 65 18.58 2.96 -14.75
CA ASP A 65 18.42 4.37 -15.09
C ASP A 65 16.99 4.87 -14.89
N GLU A 66 16.73 6.13 -15.24
CA GLU A 66 15.41 6.75 -15.15
C GLU A 66 14.61 6.62 -16.46
N ALA A 67 15.02 5.72 -17.36
CA ALA A 67 14.21 5.43 -18.54
C ALA A 67 12.91 4.73 -18.13
N GLN A 68 11.84 5.02 -18.89
CA GLN A 68 10.53 4.43 -18.69
C GLN A 68 10.59 2.91 -18.83
N LEU A 69 10.11 2.19 -17.82
CA LEU A 69 9.92 0.75 -17.87
C LEU A 69 8.92 0.40 -18.98
N GLN A 70 9.28 -0.56 -19.83
CA GLN A 70 8.41 -1.05 -20.89
C GLN A 70 7.63 -2.30 -20.46
N PRO A 71 6.43 -2.54 -21.01
CA PRO A 71 5.80 -3.85 -20.94
C PRO A 71 6.68 -4.93 -21.56
N GLY A 72 6.66 -6.15 -21.02
CA GLY A 72 7.44 -7.28 -21.56
C GLY A 72 8.01 -8.23 -20.50
N ASN A 73 8.76 -9.22 -20.97
CA ASN A 73 9.44 -10.18 -20.10
C ASN A 73 10.85 -9.68 -19.75
N TYR A 74 11.18 -9.78 -18.46
CA TYR A 74 12.47 -9.39 -17.91
C TYR A 74 13.10 -10.58 -17.18
N TYR A 75 14.40 -10.76 -17.36
CA TYR A 75 15.15 -11.91 -16.88
C TYR A 75 16.24 -11.43 -15.93
N ILE A 76 16.21 -11.94 -14.71
CA ILE A 76 17.24 -11.66 -13.74
C ILE A 76 18.43 -12.58 -14.02
N VAL A 77 19.59 -11.99 -14.28
CA VAL A 77 20.85 -12.70 -14.52
C VAL A 77 21.74 -12.48 -13.29
N THR A 78 22.18 -13.57 -12.67
CA THR A 78 23.11 -13.53 -11.53
C THR A 78 24.00 -14.76 -11.51
N LYS A 79 25.21 -14.61 -10.94
CA LYS A 79 26.11 -15.74 -10.65
C LYS A 79 25.72 -16.48 -9.36
N GLY A 80 24.80 -15.91 -8.58
CA GLY A 80 24.30 -16.47 -7.34
C GLY A 80 22.98 -17.22 -7.51
N THR A 81 22.25 -17.35 -6.40
CA THR A 81 20.88 -17.85 -6.36
C THR A 81 19.88 -16.72 -6.14
N ILE A 82 18.68 -16.90 -6.66
CA ILE A 82 17.53 -16.05 -6.41
C ILE A 82 16.52 -16.84 -5.60
N THR A 83 16.05 -16.29 -4.49
CA THR A 83 14.93 -16.87 -3.72
C THR A 83 13.90 -15.81 -3.42
N LEU A 84 12.62 -16.15 -3.44
CA LEU A 84 11.58 -15.21 -3.02
C LEU A 84 11.56 -15.09 -1.50
N THR A 85 11.33 -13.88 -1.00
CA THR A 85 11.17 -13.66 0.44
C THR A 85 9.91 -14.37 0.97
N ASN A 86 10.04 -14.91 2.19
CA ASN A 86 8.92 -15.47 2.96
C ASN A 86 8.07 -14.38 3.65
N GLU A 87 8.42 -13.10 3.49
CA GLU A 87 7.65 -11.99 4.06
C GLU A 87 6.22 -11.94 3.50
N VAL A 88 5.24 -11.97 4.39
CA VAL A 88 3.82 -11.88 4.03
C VAL A 88 3.36 -10.44 4.23
N PRO A 89 2.75 -9.80 3.22
CA PRO A 89 2.17 -8.47 3.40
C PRO A 89 0.99 -8.54 4.36
N LEU A 90 0.80 -7.48 5.16
CA LEU A 90 -0.41 -7.32 5.96
C LEU A 90 -1.61 -7.20 5.03
N LEU A 91 -2.65 -8.00 5.28
CA LEU A 91 -3.87 -7.94 4.50
C LEU A 91 -4.55 -6.59 4.75
N ARG A 92 -5.00 -5.92 3.70
CA ARG A 92 -5.78 -4.69 3.84
C ARG A 92 -6.87 -4.67 2.78
N THR A 93 -8.11 -4.44 3.21
CA THR A 93 -9.27 -4.32 2.34
C THR A 93 -9.89 -2.93 2.50
N ILE A 94 -10.76 -2.55 1.55
CA ILE A 94 -11.53 -1.31 1.60
C ILE A 94 -12.52 -1.40 2.76
N SER A 95 -12.11 -0.96 3.95
CA SER A 95 -13.02 -0.87 5.08
C SER A 95 -13.86 0.40 4.96
N LEU A 96 -15.13 0.23 4.53
CA LEU A 96 -16.12 1.31 4.42
C LEU A 96 -16.45 1.96 5.79
N GLN A 97 -15.98 1.39 6.90
CA GLN A 97 -16.24 1.88 8.25
C GLN A 97 -15.01 1.74 9.16
N SER A 98 -14.22 2.80 9.24
CA SER A 98 -13.24 2.98 10.32
C SER A 98 -13.85 3.90 11.39
N GLY A 99 -14.51 3.36 12.42
CA GLY A 99 -15.08 4.19 13.50
C GLY A 99 -14.12 4.48 14.66
N THR A 100 -12.82 4.19 14.52
CA THR A 100 -11.75 4.66 15.44
C THR A 100 -10.94 5.83 14.89
N ARG A 101 -11.27 6.37 13.72
CA ARG A 101 -10.65 7.62 13.25
C ARG A 101 -11.03 8.73 14.22
N THR A 102 -10.07 9.21 14.98
CA THR A 102 -10.28 10.34 15.88
C THR A 102 -10.62 11.58 15.06
N ALA A 103 -11.49 12.44 15.59
CA ALA A 103 -11.82 13.69 14.93
C ALA A 103 -10.56 14.55 14.74
N SER A 104 -9.67 14.55 15.74
CA SER A 104 -8.35 15.19 15.70
C SER A 104 -7.53 14.76 14.48
N PHE A 105 -7.29 13.45 14.30
CA PHE A 105 -6.53 12.93 13.16
C PHE A 105 -7.13 13.37 11.83
N ARG A 106 -8.45 13.21 11.66
CA ARG A 106 -9.15 13.58 10.43
C ARG A 106 -8.97 15.07 10.13
N ASP A 107 -9.16 15.92 11.13
CA ASP A 107 -9.15 17.36 10.95
C ASP A 107 -7.72 17.89 10.74
N GLU A 108 -6.72 17.33 11.43
CA GLU A 108 -5.29 17.63 11.21
C GLU A 108 -4.83 17.26 9.78
N VAL A 109 -5.20 16.08 9.29
CA VAL A 109 -4.85 15.65 7.91
C VAL A 109 -5.54 16.55 6.88
N ARG A 110 -6.81 16.92 7.10
CA ARG A 110 -7.56 17.82 6.22
C ARG A 110 -6.93 19.20 6.15
N GLU A 111 -6.60 19.77 7.31
CA GLU A 111 -5.96 21.08 7.41
C GLU A 111 -4.59 21.09 6.72
N ARG A 112 -3.80 20.03 6.92
CA ARG A 112 -2.46 19.90 6.33
C ARG A 112 -2.50 19.77 4.81
N ASP A 113 -3.34 18.90 4.28
CA ASP A 113 -3.30 18.51 2.86
C ASP A 113 -4.20 19.40 1.98
N GLY A 114 -5.39 19.77 2.48
CA GLY A 114 -6.34 20.68 1.80
C GLY A 114 -6.93 20.19 0.46
N ALA A 115 -6.41 19.09 -0.10
CA ALA A 115 -6.82 18.47 -1.35
C ALA A 115 -6.43 16.98 -1.35
N CYS A 116 -6.99 16.18 -2.25
CA CYS A 116 -6.47 14.83 -2.48
C CYS A 116 -5.00 14.89 -2.90
N VAL A 117 -4.15 14.14 -2.21
CA VAL A 117 -2.69 14.13 -2.40
C VAL A 117 -2.29 13.68 -3.82
N PHE A 118 -3.03 12.76 -4.42
CA PHE A 118 -2.73 12.23 -5.77
C PHE A 118 -3.41 13.00 -6.91
N THR A 119 -4.66 13.45 -6.72
CA THR A 119 -5.45 14.06 -7.80
C THR A 119 -5.52 15.58 -7.73
N GLY A 120 -5.10 16.19 -6.61
CA GLY A 120 -5.25 17.62 -6.36
C GLY A 120 -6.69 18.07 -6.17
N HIS A 121 -7.65 17.13 -6.11
CA HIS A 121 -9.07 17.44 -5.96
C HIS A 121 -9.33 18.18 -4.65
N ARG A 122 -9.82 19.42 -4.75
CA ARG A 122 -10.25 20.24 -3.62
C ARG A 122 -11.76 20.17 -3.47
N SER A 123 -12.22 20.15 -2.22
CA SER A 123 -13.65 20.16 -1.90
C SER A 123 -13.89 21.04 -0.67
N GLY A 124 -14.60 22.16 -0.85
CA GLY A 124 -14.78 23.15 0.21
C GLY A 124 -15.54 22.65 1.45
N ARG A 125 -16.34 21.58 1.31
CA ARG A 125 -17.01 20.91 2.43
C ARG A 125 -16.41 19.53 2.73
N TRP A 126 -15.19 19.26 2.26
CA TRP A 126 -14.52 17.95 2.35
C TRP A 126 -15.31 16.79 1.72
N LYS A 127 -16.34 17.10 0.92
CA LYS A 127 -17.19 16.10 0.27
C LYS A 127 -16.34 15.30 -0.70
N GLY A 128 -16.39 13.98 -0.56
CA GLY A 128 -15.59 13.06 -1.37
C GLY A 128 -14.13 12.92 -0.93
N LEU A 129 -13.70 13.63 0.13
CA LEU A 129 -12.35 13.55 0.68
C LEU A 129 -12.35 12.84 2.04
N GLN A 130 -11.38 11.96 2.23
CA GLN A 130 -11.25 11.07 3.38
C GLN A 130 -9.79 11.05 3.85
N ALA A 131 -9.59 11.19 5.16
CA ALA A 131 -8.29 10.98 5.77
C ALA A 131 -8.01 9.47 5.84
N ALA A 132 -6.95 9.03 5.20
CA ALA A 132 -6.51 7.65 5.14
C ALA A 132 -5.27 7.49 6.01
N HIS A 133 -5.23 6.44 6.84
CA HIS A 133 -3.99 6.09 7.53
C HIS A 133 -3.03 5.40 6.56
N ILE A 134 -1.73 5.69 6.63
CA ILE A 134 -0.71 5.00 5.85
C ILE A 134 -0.50 3.60 6.41
N PHE A 135 -0.16 3.52 7.70
CA PHE A 135 -0.18 2.29 8.45
C PHE A 135 -1.61 2.03 8.96
N PRO A 136 -2.25 0.92 8.59
CA PRO A 136 -3.65 0.65 8.88
C PRO A 136 -3.94 0.54 10.38
N LEU A 137 -4.99 1.22 10.84
CA LEU A 137 -5.44 1.23 12.23
C LEU A 137 -5.87 -0.15 12.74
N ALA A 138 -6.36 -1.03 11.85
CA ALA A 138 -6.71 -2.41 12.19
C ALA A 138 -5.53 -3.22 12.76
N TYR A 139 -4.29 -2.79 12.49
CA TYR A 139 -3.06 -3.43 12.93
C TYR A 139 -2.34 -2.65 14.04
N GLU A 140 -3.08 -1.93 14.89
CA GLU A 140 -2.47 -1.17 16.00
C GLU A 140 -1.67 -2.05 16.96
N GLY A 141 -2.10 -3.30 17.21
CA GLY A 141 -1.33 -4.27 18.00
C GLY A 141 0.04 -4.52 17.38
N TYR A 142 0.06 -4.90 16.09
CA TYR A 142 1.30 -5.11 15.34
C TYR A 142 2.17 -3.84 15.28
N TRP A 143 1.56 -2.66 15.20
CA TRP A 143 2.24 -1.38 15.30
C TRP A 143 2.99 -1.18 16.62
N LYS A 144 2.34 -1.52 17.74
CA LYS A 144 2.91 -1.44 19.09
C LYS A 144 4.03 -2.45 19.27
N ASP A 145 3.79 -3.71 18.91
CA ASP A 145 4.73 -4.82 19.11
C ASP A 145 6.04 -4.62 18.33
N ASN A 146 5.95 -4.04 17.13
CA ASN A 146 7.12 -3.75 16.30
C ASN A 146 7.71 -2.35 16.52
N GLY A 147 7.11 -1.57 17.43
CA GLY A 147 7.58 -0.23 17.81
C GLY A 147 7.63 0.76 16.65
N TYR A 148 6.71 0.70 15.69
CA TYR A 148 6.70 1.63 14.54
C TYR A 148 6.41 3.07 14.95
N GLY A 149 5.80 3.28 16.11
CA GLY A 149 5.62 4.60 16.73
C GLY A 149 6.91 5.39 16.91
N ARG A 150 8.08 4.73 16.96
CA ARG A 150 9.39 5.40 17.06
C ARG A 150 9.70 6.35 15.89
N TRP A 151 9.02 6.21 14.75
CA TRP A 151 9.22 7.08 13.59
C TRP A 151 8.40 8.36 13.66
N ILE A 152 7.37 8.41 14.50
CA ILE A 152 6.54 9.59 14.68
C ILE A 152 7.35 10.63 15.47
N THR A 153 7.45 11.83 14.91
CA THR A 153 8.10 12.98 15.55
C THR A 153 7.09 14.02 16.04
N LEU A 154 5.86 13.98 15.55
CA LEU A 154 4.75 14.80 16.02
C LEU A 154 3.64 13.91 16.60
N PRO A 155 3.49 13.82 17.94
CA PRO A 155 2.39 13.09 18.55
C PRO A 155 1.03 13.73 18.21
N PRO A 156 -0.08 12.96 18.29
CA PRO A 156 -1.41 13.51 18.11
C PRO A 156 -1.73 14.58 19.17
N THR A 157 -2.67 15.48 18.87
CA THR A 157 -3.10 16.54 19.81
C THR A 157 -3.56 15.99 21.17
N ASN A 158 -4.20 14.82 21.21
CA ASN A 158 -4.54 14.14 22.46
C ASN A 158 -3.66 12.91 22.65
N ASP A 159 -2.91 12.84 23.75
CA ASP A 159 -2.03 11.70 24.05
C ASP A 159 -2.78 10.36 24.11
N SER A 160 -4.07 10.38 24.48
CA SER A 160 -4.94 9.20 24.53
C SER A 160 -5.23 8.60 23.14
N ASP A 161 -5.03 9.36 22.07
CA ASP A 161 -5.31 8.92 20.70
C ASP A 161 -4.23 7.94 20.19
N GLY A 162 -3.07 7.90 20.84
CA GLY A 162 -1.95 7.02 20.48
C GLY A 162 -1.21 7.44 19.22
N LEU A 163 0.08 7.10 19.13
CA LEU A 163 0.96 7.55 18.04
C LEU A 163 0.50 7.12 16.64
N ILE A 164 -0.30 6.05 16.52
CA ILE A 164 -0.85 5.61 15.23
C ILE A 164 -1.81 6.64 14.61
N ASN A 165 -2.42 7.50 15.44
CA ASN A 165 -3.30 8.58 15.02
C ASN A 165 -2.57 9.92 14.85
N SER A 166 -1.23 9.93 14.80
CA SER A 166 -0.48 11.11 14.38
C SER A 166 -0.84 11.50 12.94
N VAL A 167 -0.92 12.81 12.66
CA VAL A 167 -1.04 13.35 11.30
C VAL A 167 0.05 12.81 10.35
N GLN A 168 1.23 12.45 10.87
CA GLN A 168 2.33 11.87 10.09
C GLN A 168 2.08 10.43 9.64
N ASN A 169 1.04 9.77 10.15
CA ASN A 169 0.53 8.50 9.64
C ASN A 169 -0.72 8.68 8.76
N GLY A 170 -1.04 9.91 8.31
CA GLY A 170 -2.24 10.19 7.55
C GLY A 170 -1.98 10.87 6.21
N ILE A 171 -2.85 10.65 5.22
CA ILE A 171 -2.93 11.41 3.96
C ILE A 171 -4.40 11.65 3.57
N LEU A 172 -4.67 12.78 2.92
CA LEU A 172 -6.00 13.11 2.42
C LEU A 172 -6.18 12.57 1.00
N LEU A 173 -7.20 11.75 0.80
CA LEU A 173 -7.49 11.09 -0.47
C LEU A 173 -8.94 11.33 -0.87
N ASP A 174 -9.20 11.39 -2.18
CA ASP A 174 -10.56 11.18 -2.64
C ASP A 174 -10.99 9.71 -2.46
N SER A 175 -12.30 9.44 -2.41
CA SER A 175 -12.82 8.11 -2.09
C SER A 175 -12.29 7.00 -2.99
N THR A 176 -12.03 7.30 -4.27
CA THR A 176 -11.50 6.32 -5.22
C THR A 176 -10.03 6.03 -4.92
N MET A 177 -9.22 7.08 -4.76
CA MET A 177 -7.80 6.92 -4.42
C MET A 177 -7.61 6.25 -3.05
N HIS A 178 -8.50 6.50 -2.09
CA HIS A 178 -8.49 5.83 -0.79
C HIS A 178 -8.68 4.32 -0.93
N GLY A 179 -9.64 3.87 -1.74
CA GLY A 179 -9.86 2.45 -2.00
C GLY A 179 -8.65 1.77 -2.63
N PHE A 180 -8.01 2.43 -3.61
CA PHE A 180 -6.77 1.91 -4.22
C PHE A 180 -5.60 1.90 -3.25
N PHE A 181 -5.45 2.94 -2.45
CA PHE A 181 -4.38 3.03 -1.46
C PHE A 181 -4.53 1.95 -0.38
N ASP A 182 -5.74 1.77 0.16
CA ASP A 182 -6.04 0.71 1.13
C ASP A 182 -5.84 -0.70 0.54
N SER A 183 -6.11 -0.89 -0.74
CA SER A 183 -5.91 -2.19 -1.41
C SER A 183 -4.47 -2.41 -1.90
N TYR A 184 -3.56 -1.50 -1.57
CA TYR A 184 -2.19 -1.44 -2.04
C TYR A 184 -2.01 -1.33 -3.57
N ASP A 185 -3.05 -0.94 -4.30
CA ASP A 185 -3.00 -0.68 -5.74
C ASP A 185 -2.37 0.68 -6.07
N LEU A 186 -2.26 1.55 -5.07
CA LEU A 186 -1.66 2.88 -5.16
C LEU A 186 -0.70 3.10 -4.00
N THR A 187 0.50 3.62 -4.26
CA THR A 187 1.51 3.87 -3.23
C THR A 187 2.46 5.01 -3.61
N ILE A 188 3.25 5.49 -2.64
CA ILE A 188 4.30 6.50 -2.82
C ILE A 188 5.64 5.84 -2.50
N ASN A 189 6.61 5.94 -3.40
CA ASN A 189 8.01 5.57 -3.10
C ASN A 189 8.79 6.82 -2.65
N PRO A 190 9.02 7.02 -1.34
CA PRO A 190 9.65 8.24 -0.84
C PRO A 190 11.12 8.39 -1.27
N ASP A 191 11.80 7.29 -1.61
CA ASP A 191 13.21 7.30 -2.04
C ASP A 191 13.39 7.78 -3.48
N ARG A 192 12.30 7.78 -4.25
CA ARG A 192 12.28 8.09 -5.69
C ARG A 192 11.18 9.08 -6.04
N THR A 193 10.73 9.89 -5.09
CA THR A 193 10.02 11.13 -5.38
C THR A 193 10.98 12.32 -5.46
N PRO A 194 11.80 12.50 -6.52
CA PRO A 194 12.37 13.79 -6.84
C PRO A 194 11.41 14.60 -7.73
N PHE A 195 11.40 15.91 -7.49
CA PHE A 195 10.72 16.93 -8.28
C PHE A 195 10.86 16.68 -9.80
N ASN A 196 9.71 16.63 -10.49
CA ASN A 196 9.54 16.71 -11.94
C ASN A 196 9.72 15.39 -12.73
N HIS A 197 8.57 14.89 -13.23
CA HIS A 197 8.36 13.83 -14.23
C HIS A 197 8.57 12.40 -13.69
N ASN A 198 7.70 11.39 -13.85
CA ASN A 198 6.55 11.16 -14.72
C ASN A 198 5.45 10.32 -14.02
N ILE A 199 4.20 10.59 -14.41
CA ILE A 199 3.00 9.75 -14.66
C ILE A 199 2.49 8.69 -13.64
N ALA A 200 3.05 8.58 -12.43
CA ALA A 200 2.34 7.97 -11.28
C ALA A 200 2.02 9.03 -10.21
N GLY A 201 1.11 9.95 -10.56
CA GLY A 201 0.61 11.01 -9.66
C GLY A 201 1.68 12.02 -9.25
N ARG A 202 1.68 13.21 -9.85
CA ARG A 202 2.52 14.31 -9.37
C ARG A 202 2.04 14.71 -7.97
N LEU A 203 2.73 14.25 -6.93
CA LEU A 203 2.51 14.76 -5.58
C LEU A 203 2.70 16.27 -5.60
N HIS A 204 1.75 16.99 -5.01
CA HIS A 204 1.84 18.44 -4.95
C HIS A 204 3.07 18.84 -4.14
N GLN A 205 3.82 19.83 -4.64
CA GLN A 205 5.05 20.28 -3.97
C GLN A 205 4.80 20.74 -2.53
N SER A 206 3.66 21.37 -2.30
CA SER A 206 3.21 21.77 -0.96
C SER A 206 3.07 20.60 0.02
N PHE A 207 2.74 19.39 -0.46
CA PHE A 207 2.70 18.19 0.37
C PHE A 207 4.11 17.69 0.70
N LEU A 208 5.02 17.69 -0.29
CA LEU A 208 6.41 17.26 -0.13
C LEU A 208 7.22 18.20 0.76
N ASP A 209 6.96 19.51 0.70
CA ASP A 209 7.66 20.52 1.49
C ASP A 209 7.06 20.72 2.88
N ASN A 210 5.90 20.10 3.17
CA ASN A 210 5.24 20.28 4.45
C ASN A 210 6.06 19.57 5.55
N PRO A 211 6.52 20.27 6.61
CA PRO A 211 7.25 19.62 7.70
C PRO A 211 6.39 18.60 8.48
N LEU A 212 5.06 18.68 8.35
CA LEU A 212 4.08 17.76 8.93
C LEU A 212 3.68 16.62 7.99
N ARG A 213 4.32 16.51 6.82
CA ARG A 213 4.05 15.43 5.86
C ARG A 213 4.28 14.08 6.53
N PRO A 214 3.74 13.01 5.94
CA PRO A 214 4.05 11.68 6.42
C PRO A 214 5.53 11.38 6.47
N VAL A 215 5.95 10.66 7.51
CA VAL A 215 7.34 10.25 7.64
C VAL A 215 7.68 9.21 6.57
N ASP A 216 8.85 9.37 5.94
CA ASP A 216 9.28 8.51 4.83
C ASP A 216 9.32 7.04 5.20
N GLN A 217 9.55 6.72 6.47
CA GLN A 217 9.54 5.34 6.97
C GLN A 217 8.17 4.67 6.80
N LEU A 218 7.07 5.40 7.02
CA LEU A 218 5.72 4.86 6.83
C LEU A 218 5.35 4.75 5.35
N LEU A 219 5.73 5.74 4.54
CA LEU A 219 5.55 5.67 3.09
C LEU A 219 6.34 4.50 2.48
N ARG A 220 7.59 4.30 2.91
CA ARG A 220 8.43 3.17 2.50
C ARG A 220 7.86 1.83 2.96
N TRP A 221 7.33 1.78 4.18
CA TRP A 221 6.62 0.60 4.67
C TRP A 221 5.42 0.26 3.77
N HIS A 222 4.57 1.24 3.45
CA HIS A 222 3.42 1.06 2.58
C HIS A 222 3.82 0.64 1.16
N PHE A 223 4.86 1.26 0.60
CA PHE A 223 5.45 0.88 -0.68
C PHE A 223 5.91 -0.59 -0.69
N ARG A 224 6.57 -1.03 0.39
CA ARG A 224 6.97 -2.44 0.54
C ARG A 224 5.75 -3.37 0.54
N GLN A 225 4.68 -3.03 1.26
CA GLN A 225 3.44 -3.81 1.26
C GLN A 225 2.84 -3.90 -0.14
N ALA A 226 2.82 -2.80 -0.89
CA ALA A 226 2.31 -2.78 -2.27
C ALA A 226 3.13 -3.63 -3.23
N VAL A 227 4.47 -3.60 -3.12
CA VAL A 227 5.33 -4.46 -3.94
C VAL A 227 5.12 -5.94 -3.60
N LEU A 228 5.05 -6.30 -2.32
CA LEU A 228 4.81 -7.68 -1.90
C LEU A 228 3.41 -8.17 -2.32
N THR A 229 2.40 -7.32 -2.22
CA THR A 229 1.01 -7.63 -2.56
C THR A 229 0.83 -7.82 -4.06
N ASN A 230 1.38 -6.92 -4.87
CA ASN A 230 1.10 -6.91 -6.30
C ASN A 230 2.13 -7.65 -7.13
N MET A 231 3.40 -7.68 -6.70
CA MET A 231 4.50 -8.14 -7.56
C MET A 231 5.00 -9.53 -7.23
N LYS A 232 5.12 -9.92 -5.96
CA LYS A 232 5.76 -11.18 -5.57
C LYS A 232 4.95 -12.40 -6.04
N GLY A 233 5.58 -13.32 -6.76
CA GLY A 233 4.91 -14.54 -7.26
C GLY A 233 3.69 -14.19 -8.12
N ALA A 234 2.56 -14.85 -7.91
CA ALA A 234 1.29 -14.50 -8.57
C ALA A 234 0.60 -13.25 -8.00
N GLY A 235 1.14 -12.71 -6.90
CA GLY A 235 0.52 -11.65 -6.11
C GLY A 235 -0.54 -12.18 -5.14
N GLU A 236 -0.99 -11.31 -4.25
CA GLU A 236 -2.01 -11.62 -3.27
C GLU A 236 -3.40 -11.75 -3.91
N PRO A 237 -4.36 -12.42 -3.25
CA PRO A 237 -5.73 -12.49 -3.75
C PRO A 237 -6.39 -11.10 -3.83
N CYS A 238 -7.24 -10.93 -4.85
CA CYS A 238 -8.17 -9.80 -4.92
C CYS A 238 -9.43 -10.13 -4.12
N PHE A 239 -9.88 -9.21 -3.27
CA PHE A 239 -11.04 -9.44 -2.41
C PHE A 239 -12.29 -8.73 -2.94
N GLU A 240 -13.42 -9.44 -3.01
CA GLU A 240 -14.74 -8.82 -3.18
C GLU A 240 -15.02 -7.89 -2.01
N THR A 241 -15.45 -6.66 -2.23
CA THR A 241 -15.77 -5.71 -1.14
C THR A 241 -17.17 -5.13 -1.25
N ASP A 242 -17.86 -5.36 -2.37
CA ASP A 242 -19.23 -4.93 -2.60
C ASP A 242 -20.20 -6.07 -2.25
N PHE A 243 -20.64 -6.08 -0.99
CA PHE A 243 -21.61 -7.04 -0.47
C PHE A 243 -23.00 -6.41 -0.43
N PRO A 244 -23.95 -6.85 -1.30
CA PRO A 244 -25.30 -6.30 -1.31
C PRO A 244 -26.01 -6.48 0.04
N PRO A 245 -26.89 -5.56 0.45
CA PRO A 245 -27.67 -5.72 1.67
C PRO A 245 -28.43 -7.06 1.70
N GLY A 246 -28.29 -7.81 2.79
CA GLY A 246 -28.90 -9.14 2.96
C GLY A 246 -28.07 -10.31 2.41
N SER A 247 -26.87 -10.07 1.85
CA SER A 247 -25.94 -11.14 1.51
C SER A 247 -25.31 -11.77 2.76
N ASP A 248 -24.90 -13.03 2.64
CA ASP A 248 -24.09 -13.71 3.65
C ASP A 248 -22.62 -13.38 3.46
N MET A 249 -22.28 -12.13 3.72
CA MET A 249 -20.91 -11.62 3.62
C MET A 249 -19.91 -12.46 4.45
N MET A 250 -20.31 -12.96 5.62
CA MET A 250 -19.43 -13.77 6.47
C MET A 250 -19.17 -15.14 5.84
N GLY A 251 -20.21 -15.77 5.28
CA GLY A 251 -20.08 -16.99 4.49
C GLY A 251 -19.20 -16.78 3.25
N GLU A 252 -19.38 -15.67 2.54
CA GLU A 252 -18.55 -15.32 1.37
C GLU A 252 -17.07 -15.14 1.77
N ILE A 253 -16.77 -14.41 2.85
CA ILE A 253 -15.40 -14.25 3.38
C ILE A 253 -14.82 -15.62 3.77
N THR A 254 -15.59 -16.45 4.47
CA THR A 254 -15.13 -17.76 4.95
C THR A 254 -14.84 -18.73 3.80
N SER A 255 -15.59 -18.60 2.70
CA SER A 255 -15.37 -19.39 1.48
C SER A 255 -14.25 -18.84 0.59
N GLY A 256 -13.75 -17.64 0.87
CA GLY A 256 -12.75 -16.93 0.08
C GLY A 256 -11.30 -17.25 0.46
N PRO A 257 -10.34 -16.76 -0.33
CA PRO A 257 -8.92 -16.89 0.00
C PRO A 257 -8.57 -16.08 1.25
N LYS A 258 -7.57 -16.54 2.02
CA LYS A 258 -7.14 -15.90 3.29
C LYS A 258 -8.29 -15.61 4.26
N ALA A 259 -9.23 -16.56 4.35
CA ALA A 259 -10.46 -16.41 5.13
C ALA A 259 -10.20 -15.99 6.59
N GLY A 260 -9.20 -16.59 7.24
CA GLY A 260 -8.83 -16.28 8.63
C GLY A 260 -8.34 -14.85 8.79
N GLU A 261 -7.32 -14.45 8.01
CA GLU A 261 -6.74 -13.10 8.08
C GLU A 261 -7.76 -12.03 7.67
N ARG A 262 -8.59 -12.34 6.67
CA ARG A 262 -9.65 -11.45 6.22
C ARG A 262 -10.74 -11.30 7.28
N MET A 263 -11.13 -12.38 7.94
CA MET A 263 -12.07 -12.35 9.05
C MET A 263 -11.55 -11.49 10.19
N GLU A 264 -10.29 -11.69 10.59
CA GLU A 264 -9.64 -10.88 11.62
C GLU A 264 -9.65 -9.39 11.25
N PHE A 265 -9.24 -9.05 10.02
CA PHE A 265 -9.25 -7.66 9.55
C PHE A 265 -10.64 -7.02 9.60
N GLU A 266 -11.67 -7.73 9.14
CA GLU A 266 -13.06 -7.27 9.16
C GLU A 266 -13.58 -7.09 10.59
N LEU A 267 -13.28 -8.03 11.50
CA LEU A 267 -13.65 -7.93 12.91
C LEU A 267 -12.95 -6.74 13.57
N PHE A 268 -11.65 -6.56 13.37
CA PHE A 268 -10.92 -5.42 13.93
C PHE A 268 -11.44 -4.09 13.39
N SER A 269 -11.79 -4.03 12.11
CA SER A 269 -12.35 -2.82 11.51
C SER A 269 -13.74 -2.49 12.08
N ARG A 270 -14.61 -3.50 12.22
CA ARG A 270 -16.02 -3.34 12.64
C ARG A 270 -16.20 -3.18 14.14
N PHE A 271 -15.47 -3.93 14.97
CA PHE A 271 -15.54 -3.76 16.43
C PHE A 271 -15.05 -2.38 16.85
N ASN A 272 -13.97 -1.91 16.22
CA ASN A 272 -13.52 -0.54 16.39
C ASN A 272 -14.56 0.48 15.91
N ALA A 273 -15.36 0.16 14.90
CA ALA A 273 -16.47 1.01 14.47
C ALA A 273 -17.67 1.04 15.43
N ALA A 274 -17.93 -0.06 16.14
CA ALA A 274 -19.02 -0.19 17.10
C ALA A 274 -18.68 0.34 18.52
N GLY A 275 -17.39 0.55 18.83
CA GLY A 275 -16.88 0.96 20.15
C GLY A 275 -17.21 2.39 20.61
N GLY A 276 -18.03 3.14 19.88
CA GLY A 276 -18.57 4.45 20.29
C GLY A 276 -19.82 4.38 21.16
N LEU A 277 -20.21 3.20 21.69
CA LEU A 277 -21.32 3.11 22.63
C LEU A 277 -20.82 3.41 24.05
N HIS A 278 -21.29 4.53 24.60
CA HIS A 278 -21.17 4.85 26.02
C HIS A 278 -21.36 3.61 26.89
N ILE A 279 -20.32 3.23 27.64
CA ILE A 279 -20.54 2.50 28.88
C ILE A 279 -21.24 3.49 29.81
N VAL A 280 -22.57 3.50 29.77
CA VAL A 280 -23.38 4.01 30.87
C VAL A 280 -23.07 3.09 32.04
N LYS A 281 -22.16 3.51 32.91
CA LYS A 281 -22.01 2.90 34.23
C LYS A 281 -23.34 3.09 34.94
N SER A 282 -24.13 2.01 35.00
CA SER A 282 -25.21 1.91 35.95
C SER A 282 -24.60 1.59 37.31
N THR A 283 -24.53 2.61 38.17
CA THR A 283 -24.86 2.65 39.61
C THR A 283 -24.44 4.00 40.15
#